data_AF-A0A2N6IP27-F1
#
_entry.id   AF-A0A2N6IP27-F1
#
_cell.length_a   1.000
_cell.length_b   1.000
_cell.length_c   1.000
_cell.angle_alpha   90.00
_cell.angle_beta   90.00
_cell.angle_gamma   90.00
#
_symmetry.space_group_name_H-M   'P 1'
#
loop_
_entity.id
_entity.type
_entity.pdbx_description
1 polymer ?
#
loop_
_entity_poly.entity_id
_entity_poly.type
_entity_poly.pdbx_seq_one_letter_code
_entity_poly.pdbx_strand_id
1 'polypeptide(L)'
;IPSGKHVFDVLCKQLVIEHRLIPPRHPQTNGMVERFNGRISEVVNQTRFGSRAELESTLRNYLKIYNHNIPQRALDNATPIQAMKKWQEKKPELFVKRVYNQAGLDR
;
A
#
# COMPACT_ATOMS: atom_id res chain seq x y z
N ILE A 1 -0.22 7.44 -22.05
CA ILE A 1 1.09 6.75 -22.01
C ILE A 1 2.06 7.68 -21.31
N PRO A 2 2.95 7.20 -20.41
CA PRO A 2 3.95 8.04 -19.77
C PRO A 2 4.76 8.83 -20.80
N SER A 3 5.13 10.06 -20.45
CA SER A 3 5.82 10.96 -21.37
C SER A 3 7.25 10.52 -21.69
N GLY A 4 7.87 9.73 -20.79
CA GLY A 4 9.28 9.36 -20.84
C GLY A 4 10.23 10.49 -20.46
N LYS A 5 9.72 11.72 -20.27
CA LYS A 5 10.49 12.93 -19.95
C LYS A 5 10.38 13.32 -18.49
N HIS A 6 9.28 12.97 -17.83
CA HIS A 6 9.08 13.27 -16.42
C HIS A 6 10.12 12.52 -15.56
N VAL A 7 10.62 13.15 -14.51
CA VAL A 7 11.67 12.56 -13.63
C VAL A 7 11.28 11.17 -13.10
N PHE A 8 10.00 10.96 -12.82
CA PHE A 8 9.46 9.66 -12.40
C PHE A 8 9.54 8.61 -13.52
N ASP A 9 9.22 8.99 -14.77
CA ASP A 9 9.29 8.08 -15.93
C ASP A 9 10.73 7.62 -16.18
N VAL A 10 11.69 8.55 -16.04
CA VAL A 10 13.12 8.28 -16.18
C VAL A 10 13.59 7.30 -15.10
N LEU A 11 13.21 7.54 -13.85
CA LEU A 11 13.57 6.66 -12.73
C LEU A 11 12.95 5.26 -12.87
N CYS A 12 11.68 5.16 -13.25
CA CYS A 12 11.03 3.88 -13.53
C CYS A 12 11.79 3.10 -14.61
N LYS A 13 12.21 3.77 -15.69
CA LYS A 13 13.01 3.15 -16.76
C LYS A 13 14.37 2.65 -16.24
N GLN A 14 15.06 3.44 -15.43
CA GLN A 14 16.35 3.06 -14.83
C GLN A 14 16.22 1.84 -13.91
N LEU A 15 15.10 1.73 -13.19
CA LEU A 15 14.82 0.61 -12.27
C LEU A 15 14.12 -0.58 -12.94
N VAL A 16 13.90 -0.54 -14.27
CA VAL A 16 13.17 -1.57 -15.02
C VAL A 16 11.75 -1.79 -14.47
N ILE A 17 11.13 -0.71 -14.00
CA ILE A 17 9.74 -0.69 -13.52
C ILE A 17 8.84 -0.20 -14.64
N GLU A 18 7.85 -0.99 -15.01
CA GLU A 18 6.83 -0.58 -15.97
C GLU A 18 5.91 0.49 -15.36
N HIS A 19 5.89 1.70 -15.94
CA HIS A 19 4.98 2.76 -15.53
C HIS A 19 3.68 2.70 -16.35
N ARG A 20 2.56 2.35 -15.71
CA ARG A 20 1.23 2.32 -16.33
C ARG A 20 0.37 3.49 -15.84
N LEU A 21 -0.22 4.23 -16.78
CA LEU A 21 -1.18 5.29 -16.48
C LEU A 21 -2.60 4.81 -16.78
N ILE A 22 -3.56 5.26 -15.97
CA ILE A 22 -4.98 5.02 -16.24
C ILE A 22 -5.44 5.87 -17.44
N PRO A 23 -6.46 5.42 -18.19
CA PRO A 23 -7.09 6.25 -19.19
C PRO A 23 -7.74 7.51 -18.56
N PRO A 24 -7.72 8.66 -19.24
CA PRO A 24 -8.42 9.86 -18.77
C PRO A 24 -9.90 9.59 -18.51
N ARG A 25 -10.46 10.14 -17.43
CA ARG A 25 -11.88 9.99 -17.04
C ARG A 25 -12.31 8.57 -16.63
N HIS A 26 -11.38 7.71 -16.25
CA HIS A 26 -11.65 6.37 -15.71
C HIS A 26 -11.15 6.18 -14.27
N PRO A 27 -11.71 6.90 -13.28
CA PRO A 27 -11.24 6.85 -11.88
C PRO A 27 -11.45 5.48 -11.22
N GLN A 28 -12.36 4.65 -11.74
CA GLN A 28 -12.68 3.33 -11.17
C GLN A 28 -11.45 2.41 -11.11
N THR A 29 -10.50 2.58 -12.03
CA THR A 29 -9.24 1.82 -12.05
C THR A 29 -8.38 2.09 -10.81
N ASN A 30 -8.51 3.27 -10.20
CA ASN A 30 -7.82 3.65 -8.96
C ASN A 30 -8.71 3.48 -7.70
N GLY A 31 -9.92 2.94 -7.83
CA GLY A 31 -10.89 2.88 -6.74
C GLY A 31 -10.40 2.14 -5.49
N MET A 32 -9.51 1.15 -5.64
CA MET A 32 -8.92 0.45 -4.49
C MET A 32 -7.96 1.33 -3.69
N VAL A 33 -7.08 2.09 -4.36
CA VAL A 33 -6.16 3.00 -3.67
C VAL A 33 -6.90 4.22 -3.12
N GLU A 34 -7.91 4.71 -3.83
CA GLU A 34 -8.76 5.80 -3.35
C GLU A 34 -9.55 5.40 -2.09
N ARG A 35 -10.10 4.18 -2.06
CA ARG A 35 -10.75 3.64 -0.84
C ARG A 35 -9.79 3.51 0.33
N PHE A 36 -8.56 3.06 0.08
CA PHE A 36 -7.52 3.01 1.11
C PHE A 36 -7.20 4.40 1.65
N ASN A 37 -6.95 5.36 0.75
CA ASN A 37 -6.66 6.74 1.10
C ASN A 37 -7.81 7.38 1.89
N GLY A 38 -9.07 7.17 1.48
CA GLY A 38 -10.24 7.67 2.19
C GLY A 38 -10.29 7.20 3.65
N ARG A 39 -10.02 5.91 3.92
CA ARG A 39 -10.03 5.37 5.29
C ARG A 39 -8.96 5.99 6.19
N ILE A 40 -7.74 6.18 5.69
CA ILE A 40 -6.70 6.83 6.50
C ILE A 40 -6.94 8.33 6.65
N SER A 41 -7.51 8.98 5.62
CA SER A 41 -7.92 10.38 5.71
C SER A 41 -8.98 10.60 6.79
N GLU A 42 -9.93 9.68 6.99
CA GLU A 42 -10.88 9.75 8.10
C GLU A 42 -10.17 9.79 9.46
N VAL A 43 -9.21 8.89 9.69
CA VAL A 43 -8.41 8.85 10.94
C VAL A 43 -7.62 10.15 11.14
N VAL A 44 -6.97 10.64 10.09
CA VAL A 44 -6.18 11.88 10.14
C VAL A 44 -7.07 13.09 10.39
N ASN A 45 -8.25 13.17 9.77
CA ASN A 45 -9.16 14.31 9.89
C ASN A 45 -9.86 14.37 11.27
N GLN A 46 -10.06 13.22 11.92
CA GLN A 46 -10.67 13.14 13.25
C GLN A 46 -9.68 13.39 14.39
N THR A 47 -8.38 13.44 14.11
CA THR A 47 -7.33 13.54 15.12
C THR A 47 -6.65 14.91 15.03
N ARG A 48 -6.45 15.57 16.18
CA ARG A 48 -5.58 16.75 16.28
C ARG A 48 -4.20 16.29 16.72
N PHE A 49 -3.20 16.53 15.88
CA PHE A 49 -1.81 16.17 16.17
C PHE A 49 -1.08 17.37 16.77
N GLY A 50 -0.42 17.17 17.90
CA GLY A 50 0.46 18.16 18.52
C GLY A 50 1.84 18.26 17.87
N SER A 51 2.22 17.27 17.05
CA SER A 51 3.50 17.29 16.33
C SER A 51 3.49 16.45 15.05
N ARG A 52 4.49 16.69 14.19
CA ARG A 52 4.77 15.82 13.04
C ARG A 52 5.06 14.37 13.45
N ALA A 53 5.78 14.17 14.55
CA ALA A 53 6.14 12.84 15.02
C ALA A 53 4.90 12.02 15.42
N GLU A 54 3.89 12.67 16.00
CA GLU A 54 2.63 12.04 16.37
C GLU A 54 1.81 11.61 15.14
N LEU A 55 1.74 12.48 14.12
CA LEU A 55 1.12 12.13 12.84
C LEU A 55 1.82 10.94 12.20
N GLU A 56 3.15 10.96 12.16
CA GLU A 56 3.95 9.87 11.59
C GLU A 56 3.71 8.55 12.35
N SER A 57 3.74 8.58 13.68
CA SER A 57 3.45 7.40 14.51
C SER A 57 2.06 6.83 14.24
N THR A 58 1.06 7.72 14.14
CA THR A 58 -0.32 7.34 13.83
C THR A 58 -0.43 6.67 12.45
N LEU A 59 0.19 7.25 11.42
CA LEU A 59 0.20 6.68 10.08
C LEU A 59 0.90 5.32 10.04
N ARG A 60 2.05 5.18 10.72
CA ARG A 60 2.78 3.91 10.82
C ARG A 60 1.96 2.84 11.55
N ASN A 61 1.28 3.21 12.63
CA ASN A 61 0.41 2.30 13.37
C ASN A 61 -0.79 1.86 12.52
N TYR A 62 -1.43 2.79 11.80
CA TYR A 62 -2.51 2.46 10.87
C TYR A 62 -2.05 1.47 9.80
N LEU A 63 -0.88 1.70 9.18
CA LEU A 63 -0.32 0.79 8.17
C LEU A 63 -0.12 -0.62 8.74
N LYS A 64 0.40 -0.74 9.97
CA LYS A 64 0.60 -2.01 10.65
C LYS A 64 -0.74 -2.73 10.87
N ILE A 65 -1.71 -2.03 11.46
CA ILE A 65 -3.05 -2.58 11.73
C ILE A 65 -3.74 -3.00 10.44
N TYR A 66 -3.69 -2.17 9.39
CA TYR A 66 -4.29 -2.47 8.10
C TYR A 66 -3.70 -3.75 7.49
N ASN A 67 -2.38 -3.88 7.49
CA ASN A 67 -1.69 -5.01 6.85
C ASN A 67 -1.80 -6.32 7.63
N HIS A 68 -1.84 -6.26 8.96
CA HIS A 68 -1.76 -7.45 9.81
C HIS A 68 -3.08 -7.84 10.48
N ASN A 69 -3.98 -6.89 10.73
CA ASN A 69 -5.12 -7.09 11.63
C ASN A 69 -6.48 -6.83 10.99
N ILE A 70 -6.57 -6.11 9.86
CA ILE A 70 -7.85 -5.81 9.19
C ILE A 70 -8.06 -6.74 7.97
N PRO A 71 -8.98 -7.72 8.05
CA PRO A 71 -9.38 -8.52 6.89
C PRO A 71 -10.00 -7.66 5.78
N GLN A 72 -9.66 -7.95 4.53
CA GLN A 72 -10.25 -7.29 3.38
C GLN A 72 -11.20 -8.25 2.66
N ARG A 73 -12.45 -7.83 2.42
CA ARG A 73 -13.43 -8.60 1.65
C ARG A 73 -12.93 -8.96 0.25
N ALA A 74 -12.18 -8.05 -0.39
CA ALA A 74 -11.58 -8.26 -1.70
C ALA A 74 -10.47 -9.33 -1.71
N LEU A 75 -10.02 -9.79 -0.54
CA LEU A 75 -9.01 -10.82 -0.34
C LEU A 75 -9.60 -12.04 0.36
N ASP A 76 -10.87 -12.35 0.11
CA ASP A 76 -11.60 -13.47 0.75
C ASP A 76 -11.58 -13.41 2.27
N ASN A 77 -11.72 -12.21 2.84
CA ASN A 77 -11.61 -11.93 4.27
C ASN A 77 -10.25 -12.34 4.87
N ALA A 78 -9.17 -12.29 4.09
CA ALA A 78 -7.80 -12.35 4.58
C ALA A 78 -7.23 -10.94 4.79
N THR A 79 -6.25 -10.83 5.68
CA THR A 79 -5.45 -9.60 5.79
C THR A 79 -4.47 -9.50 4.61
N PRO A 80 -4.01 -8.28 4.24
CA PRO A 80 -3.05 -8.11 3.14
C PRO A 80 -1.82 -9.01 3.26
N ILE A 81 -1.25 -9.17 4.47
CA ILE A 81 -0.07 -10.01 4.68
C ILE A 81 -0.40 -11.49 4.55
N GLN A 82 -1.57 -11.94 5.00
CA GLN A 82 -2.01 -13.32 4.79
C GLN A 82 -2.17 -13.63 3.29
N ALA A 83 -2.77 -12.71 2.52
CA ALA A 83 -2.89 -12.86 1.08
C ALA A 83 -1.51 -12.90 0.39
N MET A 84 -0.61 -11.99 0.77
CA MET A 84 0.76 -11.95 0.25
C MET A 84 1.53 -13.25 0.51
N LYS A 85 1.39 -13.85 1.69
CA LYS A 85 1.99 -15.17 1.99
C LYS A 85 1.44 -16.28 1.10
N LYS A 86 0.12 -16.36 0.96
CA LYS A 86 -0.54 -17.34 0.07
C LYS A 86 -0.08 -17.17 -1.39
N TRP A 87 0.11 -15.93 -1.85
CA TRP A 87 0.61 -15.67 -3.19
C TRP A 87 2.09 -16.02 -3.35
N GLN A 88 2.91 -15.76 -2.34
CA GLN A 88 4.32 -16.16 -2.34
C GLN A 88 4.48 -17.69 -2.40
N GLU A 89 3.62 -18.45 -1.73
CA GLU A 89 3.61 -19.91 -1.83
C GLU A 89 3.20 -20.39 -3.24
N LYS A 90 2.22 -19.73 -3.86
CA LYS A 90 1.69 -20.10 -5.18
C LYS A 90 2.60 -19.71 -6.35
N LYS A 91 3.28 -18.57 -6.25
CA LYS A 91 4.11 -17.97 -7.30
C LYS A 91 5.37 -17.32 -6.70
N PRO A 92 6.31 -18.10 -6.16
CA PRO A 92 7.49 -17.59 -5.48
C PRO A 92 8.39 -16.74 -6.40
N GLU A 93 8.39 -17.01 -7.70
CA GLU A 93 9.19 -16.30 -8.71
C GLU A 93 8.85 -14.82 -8.85
N LEU A 94 7.63 -14.41 -8.46
CA LEU A 94 7.20 -13.02 -8.47
C LEU A 94 7.70 -12.22 -7.26
N PHE A 95 8.26 -12.89 -6.24
CA PHE A 95 8.66 -12.27 -4.99
C PHE A 95 10.18 -12.22 -4.84
N VAL A 96 10.75 -11.01 -4.91
CA VAL A 96 12.18 -10.79 -4.64
C VAL A 96 12.52 -10.91 -3.15
N LYS A 97 11.54 -10.65 -2.25
CA LYS A 97 11.72 -10.68 -0.79
C LYS A 97 10.68 -11.57 -0.10
N ARG A 98 11.06 -12.18 1.02
CA ARG A 98 10.14 -12.95 1.87
C ARG A 98 9.10 -12.04 2.52
N VAL A 99 7.84 -12.48 2.53
CA VAL A 99 6.75 -11.78 3.21
C VAL A 99 6.75 -12.18 4.68
N TYR A 100 7.24 -11.30 5.54
CA TYR A 100 7.28 -11.52 6.98
C TYR A 100 6.03 -10.96 7.67
N ASN A 101 5.67 -11.56 8.81
CA ASN A 101 4.80 -10.87 9.76
C ASN A 101 5.65 -9.81 10.46
N GLN A 102 5.21 -8.56 10.47
CA GLN A 102 5.75 -7.58 11.41
C GLN A 102 5.25 -8.01 12.79
N ALA A 103 6.05 -8.82 13.50
CA ALA A 103 5.78 -9.14 14.89
C ALA A 103 5.65 -7.84 15.71
N GLY A 104 4.97 -7.90 16.86
CA GLY A 104 4.89 -6.79 17.82
C GLY A 104 6.28 -6.17 18.07
N LEU A 105 6.30 -4.90 18.49
CA LEU A 105 7.53 -4.17 18.81
C LEU A 105 8.55 -5.10 19.51
N ASP A 106 9.78 -5.14 18.99
CA ASP A 106 10.92 -5.51 19.84
C ASP A 106 10.92 -4.52 21.03
N ARG A 107 11.03 -5.07 22.24
CA ARG A 107 10.95 -4.33 23.51
C ARG A 107 11.97 -3.21 23.60
#